data_AF-A0A6P0XNH5-F1
#
_entry.id   AF-A0A6P0XNH5-F1
#
_cell.length_a   1.000
_cell.length_b   1.000
_cell.length_c   1.000
_cell.angle_alpha   90.00
_cell.angle_beta   90.00
_cell.angle_gamma   90.00
#
_symmetry.space_group_name_H-M   'P 1'
#
loop_
_entity.id
_entity.type
_entity.pdbx_description
1 polymer ?
#
loop_
_entity_poly.entity_id
_entity_poly.type
_entity_poly.pdbx_seq_one_letter_code
_entity_poly.pdbx_strand_id
1 'polypeptide(L)'
;MTKSILYQSKRLAGLRRFAIAITFLNILGHTVLGFEQSWAQPLVALVTAYSVELLLETIDARINRQQPRFIGSFSNLIDFLLSAHITALAVAMLLYANERLFPIAFATAVAISSKAIFRLPEGKRHFFNPSNFGITITLLLFPWVGIAPPYQFTENL
;
A
#
# COMPACT_ATOMS: atom_id res chain seq x y z
N MET A 1 1.70 -8.65 30.11
CA MET A 1 0.94 -9.21 28.96
C MET A 1 -0.10 -8.23 28.40
N THR A 2 -0.87 -7.53 29.24
CA THR A 2 -2.00 -6.66 28.88
C THR A 2 -1.66 -5.45 28.01
N LYS A 3 -0.50 -4.80 28.22
CA LYS A 3 -0.06 -3.63 27.41
C LYS A 3 0.22 -3.98 25.93
N SER A 4 0.75 -5.17 25.65
CA SER A 4 1.08 -5.62 24.28
C SER A 4 -0.19 -5.87 23.44
N ILE A 5 -1.20 -6.52 24.05
CA ILE A 5 -2.47 -6.81 23.41
C ILE A 5 -3.23 -5.51 23.11
N LEU A 6 -3.28 -4.59 24.07
CA LEU A 6 -3.90 -3.28 23.90
C LEU A 6 -3.22 -2.44 22.80
N TYR A 7 -1.89 -2.54 22.69
CA TYR A 7 -1.14 -1.85 21.63
C TYR A 7 -1.49 -2.40 20.24
N GLN A 8 -1.55 -3.73 20.10
CA GLN A 8 -1.89 -4.36 18.82
C GLN A 8 -3.33 -4.06 18.38
N SER A 9 -4.29 -4.07 19.31
CA SER A 9 -5.69 -3.73 19.01
C SER A 9 -5.85 -2.26 18.61
N LYS A 10 -5.19 -1.34 19.33
CA LYS A 10 -5.16 0.09 18.96
C LYS A 10 -4.52 0.31 17.59
N ARG A 11 -3.41 -0.37 17.30
CA ARG A 11 -2.75 -0.33 15.98
C ARG A 11 -3.69 -0.81 14.88
N LEU A 12 -4.33 -1.97 15.05
CA LEU A 12 -5.27 -2.53 14.07
C LEU A 12 -6.46 -1.59 13.83
N ALA A 13 -7.06 -1.04 14.88
CA ALA A 13 -8.13 -0.06 14.77
C ALA A 13 -7.66 1.21 14.03
N GLY A 14 -6.41 1.63 14.25
CA GLY A 14 -5.77 2.69 13.48
C GLY A 14 -5.67 2.37 11.98
N LEU A 15 -5.15 1.19 11.63
CA LEU A 15 -5.05 0.74 10.24
C LEU A 15 -6.42 0.69 9.55
N ARG A 16 -7.44 0.14 10.21
CA ARG A 16 -8.81 0.07 9.65
C ARG A 16 -9.36 1.45 9.33
N ARG A 17 -9.25 2.40 10.27
CA ARG A 17 -9.70 3.78 10.06
C ARG A 17 -8.93 4.47 8.93
N PHE A 18 -7.61 4.26 8.87
CA PHE A 18 -6.80 4.87 7.83
C PHE A 18 -7.10 4.28 6.44
N ALA A 19 -7.28 2.97 6.34
CA ALA A 19 -7.69 2.30 5.10
C ALA A 19 -9.04 2.82 4.61
N ILE A 20 -10.03 2.96 5.50
CA ILE A 20 -11.33 3.54 5.16
C ILE A 20 -11.16 5.00 4.69
N ALA A 21 -10.41 5.81 5.43
CA ALA A 21 -10.20 7.22 5.11
C ALA A 21 -9.51 7.42 3.75
N ILE A 22 -8.42 6.69 3.47
CA ILE A 22 -7.70 6.82 2.20
C ILE A 22 -8.52 6.30 1.02
N THR A 23 -9.32 5.24 1.23
CA THR A 23 -10.27 4.74 0.21
C THR A 23 -11.30 5.80 -0.10
N PHE A 24 -11.95 6.35 0.94
CA PHE A 24 -12.95 7.38 0.79
C PHE A 24 -12.37 8.63 0.12
N LEU A 25 -11.15 9.04 0.49
CA LEU A 25 -10.46 10.16 -0.12
C LEU A 25 -10.16 9.91 -1.61
N ASN A 26 -9.71 8.70 -1.99
CA ASN A 26 -9.49 8.36 -3.40
C ASN A 26 -10.81 8.40 -4.19
N ILE A 27 -11.89 7.84 -3.63
CA ILE A 27 -13.21 7.88 -4.26
C ILE A 27 -13.69 9.32 -4.43
N LEU A 28 -13.60 10.14 -3.37
CA LEU A 28 -13.98 11.54 -3.40
C LEU A 28 -13.09 12.33 -4.38
N GLY A 29 -11.81 12.01 -4.43
CA GLY A 29 -10.84 12.58 -5.36
C GLY A 29 -11.24 12.39 -6.82
N HIS A 30 -11.49 11.16 -7.22
CA HIS A 30 -11.87 10.85 -8.60
C HIS A 30 -13.31 11.22 -8.96
N THR A 31 -14.23 11.35 -8.00
CA THR A 31 -15.65 11.66 -8.29
C THR A 31 -16.02 13.13 -8.13
N VAL A 32 -15.48 13.82 -7.13
CA VAL A 32 -15.85 15.20 -6.79
C VAL A 32 -14.69 16.15 -7.08
N LEU A 33 -13.49 15.88 -6.55
CA LEU A 33 -12.39 16.84 -6.65
C LEU A 33 -11.78 16.92 -8.07
N GLY A 34 -11.96 15.88 -8.87
CA GLY A 34 -11.43 15.83 -10.24
C GLY A 34 -9.96 15.42 -10.25
N PHE A 35 -9.65 14.23 -9.73
CA PHE A 35 -8.31 13.68 -9.90
C PHE A 35 -8.03 13.44 -11.38
N GLU A 36 -7.01 14.10 -11.93
CA GLU A 36 -6.60 13.95 -13.34
C GLU A 36 -6.21 12.50 -13.69
N GLN A 37 -5.79 11.73 -12.68
CA GLN A 37 -5.34 10.36 -12.85
C GLN A 37 -6.50 9.40 -13.16
N SER A 38 -6.26 8.45 -14.05
CA SER A 38 -7.23 7.40 -14.39
C SER A 38 -7.48 6.45 -13.23
N TRP A 39 -8.74 6.00 -13.08
CA TRP A 39 -9.14 4.89 -12.20
C TRP A 39 -8.34 3.60 -12.39
N ALA A 40 -7.70 3.42 -13.56
CA ALA A 40 -6.82 2.30 -13.80
C ALA A 40 -5.60 2.27 -12.87
N GLN A 41 -5.08 3.43 -12.44
CA GLN A 41 -3.90 3.52 -11.58
C GLN A 41 -4.14 2.93 -10.18
N PRO A 42 -5.15 3.37 -9.39
CA PRO A 42 -5.42 2.77 -8.08
C PRO A 42 -5.83 1.30 -8.18
N LEU A 43 -6.54 0.89 -9.23
CA LEU A 43 -6.91 -0.53 -9.43
C LEU A 43 -5.68 -1.41 -9.67
N VAL A 44 -4.77 -0.99 -10.56
CA VAL A 44 -3.52 -1.72 -10.82
C VAL A 44 -2.64 -1.76 -9.57
N ALA A 45 -2.54 -0.66 -8.84
CA ALA A 45 -1.81 -0.64 -7.57
C ALA A 45 -2.40 -1.64 -6.58
N LEU A 46 -3.72 -1.65 -6.39
CA LEU A 46 -4.39 -2.58 -5.46
C LEU A 46 -4.17 -4.05 -5.83
N VAL A 47 -4.40 -4.40 -7.09
CA VAL A 47 -4.19 -5.77 -7.59
C VAL A 47 -2.74 -6.18 -7.40
N THR A 48 -1.79 -5.30 -7.72
CA THR A 48 -0.36 -5.58 -7.56
C THR A 48 0.00 -5.76 -6.09
N ALA A 49 -0.45 -4.86 -5.21
CA ALA A 49 -0.12 -4.91 -3.79
C ALA A 49 -0.64 -6.19 -3.13
N TYR A 50 -1.90 -6.55 -3.40
CA TYR A 50 -2.51 -7.75 -2.84
C TYR A 50 -1.82 -9.00 -3.34
N SER A 51 -1.53 -9.07 -4.64
CA SER A 51 -0.86 -10.23 -5.24
C SER A 51 0.54 -10.42 -4.64
N VAL A 52 1.32 -9.34 -4.53
CA VAL A 52 2.68 -9.40 -3.99
C VAL A 52 2.66 -9.70 -2.48
N GLU A 53 1.78 -9.07 -1.70
CA GLU A 53 1.71 -9.32 -0.24
C GLU A 53 1.31 -10.78 0.05
N LEU A 54 0.31 -11.33 -0.67
CA LEU A 54 -0.11 -12.72 -0.52
C LEU A 54 0.98 -13.71 -0.96
N LEU A 55 1.67 -13.42 -2.07
CA LEU A 55 2.76 -14.25 -2.57
C LEU A 55 3.93 -14.28 -1.57
N LEU A 56 4.37 -13.12 -1.10
CA LEU A 56 5.49 -13.03 -0.15
C LEU A 56 5.16 -13.73 1.17
N GLU A 57 3.94 -13.56 1.68
CA GLU A 57 3.49 -14.25 2.88
C GLU A 57 3.42 -15.77 2.70
N THR A 58 2.95 -16.23 1.54
CA THR A 58 2.89 -17.66 1.23
C THR A 58 4.29 -18.27 1.16
N ILE A 59 5.26 -17.55 0.59
CA ILE A 59 6.67 -17.96 0.54
C ILE A 59 7.25 -17.98 1.96
N ASP A 60 7.08 -16.90 2.74
CA ASP A 60 7.57 -16.76 4.12
C ASP A 60 7.03 -17.89 5.02
N ALA A 61 5.73 -18.15 4.93
CA ALA A 61 5.06 -19.22 5.67
C ALA A 61 5.57 -20.62 5.26
N ARG A 62 5.78 -20.86 3.96
CA ARG A 62 6.30 -22.15 3.47
C ARG A 62 7.75 -22.39 3.89
N ILE A 63 8.61 -21.37 3.83
CA ILE A 63 10.02 -21.46 4.26
C ILE A 63 10.09 -21.74 5.76
N ASN A 64 9.30 -21.02 6.57
CA ASN A 64 9.31 -21.14 8.02
C ASN A 64 8.41 -22.29 8.56
N ARG A 65 7.75 -23.04 7.68
CA ARG A 65 6.79 -24.10 8.02
C ARG A 65 5.68 -23.65 8.99
N GLN A 66 5.23 -22.40 8.83
CA GLN A 66 4.14 -21.81 9.60
C GLN A 66 2.89 -21.69 8.74
N GLN A 67 1.74 -21.48 9.37
CA GLN A 67 0.53 -21.14 8.63
C GLN A 67 0.59 -19.66 8.20
N PRO A 68 0.26 -19.33 6.93
CA PRO A 68 0.16 -17.95 6.48
C PRO A 68 -0.80 -17.14 7.34
N ARG A 69 -0.43 -15.88 7.65
CA ARG A 69 -1.22 -15.00 8.54
C ARG A 69 -2.63 -14.68 8.03
N PHE A 70 -2.86 -14.77 6.72
CA PHE A 70 -4.18 -14.55 6.12
C PHE A 70 -5.11 -15.76 6.23
N ILE A 71 -4.61 -16.96 6.59
CA ILE A 71 -5.43 -18.16 6.75
C ILE A 71 -6.15 -18.13 8.11
N GLY A 72 -7.39 -18.63 8.14
CA GLY A 72 -8.22 -18.73 9.33
C GLY A 72 -9.63 -18.23 9.08
N SER A 73 -9.83 -16.90 9.14
CA SER A 73 -11.12 -16.26 8.91
C SER A 73 -11.04 -15.19 7.82
N PHE A 74 -12.18 -14.81 7.24
CA PHE A 74 -12.25 -13.70 6.30
C PHE A 74 -11.78 -12.37 6.93
N SER A 75 -12.01 -12.16 8.24
CA SER A 75 -11.48 -11.00 8.95
C SER A 75 -9.95 -11.00 8.98
N ASN A 76 -9.31 -12.16 9.14
CA ASN A 76 -7.84 -12.25 9.15
C ASN A 76 -7.26 -11.82 7.80
N LEU A 77 -7.90 -12.24 6.70
CA LEU A 77 -7.51 -11.85 5.35
C LEU A 77 -7.63 -10.34 5.17
N ILE A 78 -8.74 -9.73 5.58
CA ILE A 78 -8.92 -8.28 5.49
C ILE A 78 -7.86 -7.57 6.33
N ASP A 79 -7.72 -7.95 7.60
CA ASP A 79 -6.80 -7.31 8.54
C ASP A 79 -5.34 -7.41 8.08
N PHE A 80 -4.99 -8.52 7.42
CA PHE A 80 -3.70 -8.72 6.78
C PHE A 80 -3.49 -7.76 5.60
N LEU A 81 -4.48 -7.62 4.72
CA LEU A 81 -4.39 -6.80 3.51
C LEU A 81 -4.48 -5.29 3.77
N LEU A 82 -4.97 -4.83 4.94
CA LEU A 82 -5.13 -3.41 5.27
C LEU A 82 -3.86 -2.59 5.00
N SER A 83 -2.70 -3.10 5.43
CA SER A 83 -1.44 -2.39 5.23
C SER A 83 -1.07 -2.27 3.75
N ALA A 84 -1.27 -3.34 2.97
CA ALA A 84 -0.97 -3.34 1.53
C ALA A 84 -1.94 -2.42 0.77
N HIS A 85 -3.21 -2.41 1.17
CA HIS A 85 -4.25 -1.54 0.63
C HIS A 85 -3.90 -0.05 0.77
N ILE A 86 -3.51 0.35 1.98
CA ILE A 86 -3.08 1.71 2.27
C ILE A 86 -1.87 2.09 1.40
N THR A 87 -0.87 1.21 1.31
CA THR A 87 0.33 1.45 0.52
C THR A 87 0.01 1.60 -0.97
N ALA A 88 -0.86 0.74 -1.52
CA ALA A 88 -1.29 0.79 -2.91
C ALA A 88 -1.96 2.12 -3.26
N LEU A 89 -2.95 2.53 -2.47
CA LEU A 89 -3.68 3.78 -2.70
C LEU A 89 -2.77 5.00 -2.53
N ALA A 90 -1.86 4.98 -1.56
CA ALA A 90 -0.88 6.05 -1.41
C ALA A 90 0.07 6.15 -2.60
N VAL A 91 0.55 5.02 -3.13
CA VAL A 91 1.42 5.01 -4.33
C VAL A 91 0.66 5.54 -5.55
N ALA A 92 -0.55 5.04 -5.80
CA ALA A 92 -1.37 5.48 -6.93
C ALA A 92 -1.66 6.98 -6.86
N MET A 93 -2.06 7.47 -5.68
CA MET A 93 -2.42 8.88 -5.50
C MET A 93 -1.22 9.83 -5.63
N LEU A 94 -0.03 9.43 -5.16
CA LEU A 94 1.13 10.35 -5.07
C LEU A 94 2.06 10.29 -6.28
N LEU A 95 2.02 9.21 -7.06
CA LEU A 95 2.94 9.03 -8.19
C LEU A 95 2.25 9.43 -9.49
N TYR A 96 2.89 10.31 -10.26
CA TYR A 96 2.40 10.73 -11.57
C TYR A 96 3.22 10.07 -12.68
N ALA A 97 2.60 9.11 -13.37
CA ALA A 97 3.23 8.33 -14.44
C ALA A 97 2.56 8.53 -15.81
N ASN A 98 1.85 9.65 -16.00
CA ASN A 98 0.98 9.89 -17.16
C ASN A 98 -0.03 8.72 -17.34
N GLU A 99 -0.17 8.20 -18.57
CA GLU A 99 -1.03 7.06 -18.89
C GLU A 99 -0.40 5.69 -18.59
N ARG A 100 0.87 5.66 -18.15
CA ARG A 100 1.60 4.40 -17.99
C ARG A 100 1.26 3.75 -16.66
N LEU A 101 0.62 2.59 -16.71
CA LEU A 101 0.28 1.80 -15.52
C LEU A 101 1.46 1.02 -14.96
N PHE A 102 2.46 0.72 -15.79
CA PHE A 102 3.62 -0.08 -15.40
C PHE A 102 4.44 0.55 -14.26
N PRO A 103 4.79 1.86 -14.27
CA PRO A 103 5.48 2.48 -13.14
C PRO A 103 4.69 2.42 -11.83
N ILE A 104 3.36 2.49 -11.87
CA ILE A 104 2.49 2.36 -10.69
C ILE A 104 2.58 0.93 -10.12
N ALA A 105 2.48 -0.08 -10.99
CA ALA A 105 2.63 -1.49 -10.59
C ALA A 105 4.04 -1.75 -10.02
N PHE A 106 5.08 -1.25 -10.68
CA PHE A 106 6.46 -1.37 -10.23
C PHE A 106 6.67 -0.72 -8.85
N ALA A 107 6.28 0.54 -8.69
CA ALA A 107 6.40 1.28 -7.43
C ALA A 107 5.71 0.53 -6.29
N THR A 108 4.53 0.00 -6.57
CA THR A 108 3.74 -0.78 -5.61
C THR A 108 4.41 -2.09 -5.24
N ALA A 109 4.91 -2.86 -6.22
CA ALA A 109 5.61 -4.11 -5.98
C ALA A 109 6.88 -3.90 -5.15
N VAL A 110 7.65 -2.86 -5.45
CA VAL A 110 8.86 -2.48 -4.68
C VAL A 110 8.49 -2.03 -3.27
N ALA A 111 7.43 -1.23 -3.11
CA ALA A 111 6.93 -0.80 -1.80
C ALA A 111 6.54 -1.98 -0.91
N ILE A 112 5.79 -2.94 -1.46
CA ILE A 112 5.36 -4.13 -0.70
C ILE A 112 6.56 -5.04 -0.40
N SER A 113 7.45 -5.26 -1.36
CA SER A 113 8.64 -6.09 -1.17
C SER A 113 9.58 -5.53 -0.10
N SER A 114 9.70 -4.21 0.01
CA SER A 114 10.54 -3.57 1.03
C SER A 114 10.08 -3.89 2.46
N LYS A 115 8.76 -4.09 2.67
CA LYS A 115 8.20 -4.53 3.96
C LYS A 115 8.63 -5.94 4.35
N ALA A 116 8.82 -6.82 3.37
CA ALA A 116 9.23 -8.19 3.60
C ALA A 116 10.75 -8.28 3.85
N ILE A 117 11.54 -7.51 3.09
CA ILE A 117 13.00 -7.54 3.12
C ILE A 117 13.55 -6.77 4.33
N PHE A 118 13.10 -5.54 4.57
CA PHE A 118 13.68 -4.65 5.60
C PHE A 118 12.90 -4.73 6.92
N ARG A 119 12.84 -5.93 7.49
CA ARG A 119 12.26 -6.16 8.83
C ARG A 119 13.36 -6.05 9.89
N LEU A 120 13.20 -5.10 10.82
CA LEU A 120 14.10 -5.00 11.98
C LEU A 120 13.96 -6.25 12.88
N PRO A 121 15.06 -6.80 13.44
CA PRO A 121 15.05 -8.00 14.29
C PRO A 121 14.15 -7.87 15.54
N GLU A 122 13.95 -6.66 16.05
CA GLU A 122 13.04 -6.36 17.17
C GLU A 122 11.55 -6.26 16.77
N GLY A 123 11.23 -6.71 15.55
CA GLY A 123 10.00 -7.45 15.28
C GLY A 123 8.71 -6.66 15.04
N LYS A 124 8.67 -5.32 15.09
CA LYS A 124 7.37 -4.61 14.94
C LYS A 124 7.36 -3.29 14.18
N ARG A 125 8.49 -2.78 13.68
CA ARG A 125 8.54 -1.52 12.93
C ARG A 125 9.12 -1.71 11.54
N HIS A 126 8.42 -1.19 10.54
CA HIS A 126 8.98 -0.99 9.21
C HIS A 126 10.11 0.03 9.31
N PHE A 127 11.27 -0.27 8.75
CA PHE A 127 12.40 0.67 8.78
C PHE A 127 12.10 1.92 7.93
N PHE A 128 11.43 1.72 6.80
CA PHE A 128 10.98 2.78 5.90
C PHE A 128 9.46 2.81 5.78
N ASN A 129 8.90 3.98 5.43
CA ASN A 129 7.54 4.04 4.93
C ASN A 129 7.49 3.29 3.57
N PRO A 130 6.72 2.20 3.45
CA PRO A 130 6.70 1.36 2.24
C PRO A 130 6.38 2.14 0.97
N SER A 131 5.34 2.98 0.99
CA SER A 131 4.93 3.75 -0.19
C SER A 131 6.01 4.73 -0.62
N ASN A 132 6.61 5.44 0.34
CA ASN A 132 7.68 6.39 0.05
C ASN A 132 8.92 5.70 -0.51
N PHE A 133 9.25 4.49 -0.02
CA PHE A 133 10.35 3.71 -0.56
C PHE A 133 10.09 3.33 -2.03
N GLY A 134 8.90 2.78 -2.33
CA GLY A 134 8.53 2.43 -3.71
C GLY A 134 8.53 3.63 -4.65
N ILE A 135 7.96 4.76 -4.21
CA ILE A 135 7.97 6.04 -4.96
C ILE A 135 9.41 6.48 -5.21
N THR A 136 10.26 6.51 -4.17
CA THR A 136 11.66 6.96 -4.29
C THR A 136 12.44 6.13 -5.30
N ILE A 137 12.36 4.80 -5.21
CA ILE A 137 13.05 3.91 -6.16
C ILE A 137 12.53 4.12 -7.58
N THR A 138 11.22 4.36 -7.73
CA THR A 138 10.61 4.61 -9.05
C THR A 138 11.10 5.93 -9.64
N LEU A 139 11.15 7.01 -8.86
CA LEU A 139 11.68 8.30 -9.33
C LEU A 139 13.16 8.23 -9.73
N LEU A 140 13.97 7.43 -9.02
CA LEU A 140 15.37 7.24 -9.36
C LEU A 140 15.59 6.43 -10.65
N LEU A 141 14.74 5.42 -10.90
CA LEU A 141 14.89 4.53 -12.05
C LEU A 141 14.14 5.01 -13.31
N PHE A 142 13.07 5.78 -13.12
CA PHE A 142 12.23 6.30 -14.19
C PHE A 142 12.17 7.82 -14.10
N PRO A 143 13.19 8.55 -14.63
CA PRO A 143 13.30 10.00 -14.45
C PRO A 143 12.17 10.81 -15.12
N TRP A 144 11.35 10.18 -15.96
CA TRP A 144 10.16 10.77 -16.57
C TRP A 144 8.89 10.62 -15.71
N VAL A 145 8.98 9.91 -14.58
CA VAL A 145 7.89 9.79 -13.60
C VAL A 145 8.05 10.91 -12.58
N GLY A 146 6.95 11.56 -12.23
CA GLY A 146 6.91 12.66 -11.27
C GLY A 146 6.11 12.33 -10.02
N ILE A 147 6.08 13.27 -9.08
CA ILE A 147 5.09 13.30 -8.01
C ILE A 147 3.87 14.05 -8.52
N ALA A 148 2.67 13.58 -8.17
CA ALA A 148 1.42 14.27 -8.48
C ALA A 148 1.42 15.68 -7.85
N PRO A 149 1.44 16.75 -8.65
CA PRO A 149 1.39 18.11 -8.13
C PRO A 149 -0.01 18.45 -7.58
N PRO A 150 -0.13 19.44 -6.67
CA PRO A 150 -1.39 19.72 -5.97
C PRO A 150 -2.60 19.98 -6.88
N TYR A 151 -2.42 20.61 -8.04
CA TYR A 151 -3.51 20.92 -8.97
C TYR A 151 -4.20 19.67 -9.53
N GLN A 152 -3.50 18.53 -9.62
CA GLN A 152 -4.06 17.27 -10.09
C GLN A 152 -5.13 16.69 -9.18
N PHE A 153 -5.29 17.26 -7.99
CA PHE A 153 -6.28 16.81 -7.02
C PHE A 153 -7.53 17.70 -6.97
N THR A 154 -7.59 18.78 -7.76
CA THR A 154 -8.66 19.79 -7.70
C THR A 154 -9.03 20.32 -9.09
N GLU A 155 -9.02 19.48 -10.14
CA GLU A 155 -9.33 19.94 -11.51
C GLU A 155 -10.76 20.52 -11.63
N ASN A 156 -11.68 20.07 -10.78
CA ASN A 156 -13.08 20.50 -10.79
C ASN A 156 -13.37 21.75 -9.92
N LEU A 157 -12.36 22.38 -9.31
CA LEU A 157 -12.52 23.53 -8.39
C LEU A 157 -11.73 24.75 -8.88
#